data_AF-A0A1G2RN48-F1
#
_entry.id   AF-A0A1G2RN48-F1
#
_cell.length_a   1.000
_cell.length_b   1.000
_cell.length_c   1.000
_cell.angle_alpha   90.00
_cell.angle_beta   90.00
_cell.angle_gamma   90.00
#
_symmetry.space_group_name_H-M   'P 1'
#
loop_
_entity.id
_entity.type
_entity.pdbx_description
1 polymer ?
#
loop_
_entity_poly.entity_id
_entity_poly.type
_entity_poly.pdbx_seq_one_letter_code
_entity_poly.pdbx_strand_id
1 'polypeptide(L)'
;MTKRQRTFLFLAATVLFLLATPAVILYSQGLRIDWKNRTLTHTGGIFLKAVPSRATISLDGSFVKRTDFFFDSALLTNLLPGNYDVVVEKEGYIPWKKTLPVQKAQVTEEKHVILFSQDISFQTLFSNVLNFWPSPDGSLFVFQKKLDSRTWQLTSWNPQDGREIVLWEAPLSNQVEDIIWSPDSNAIALRLAALERERYLLWNLKGQTQDACVLTPCSLDFLGLSSNEVAFSSENSQHVLFTVFQVGSVSLKRANYVTKAIPETLAKDILAFSSEGRNVWWLDEKGILWEKNLASQDVPVSLNKEPYLVRPETKYTISGNGSILLFQETNGELFEVQRQGEITKLSTEVTSFLRSPDKQKVVLVKGNQLAVLFLDKKKELVLETFAKTPKNLVWLNSNYLFATINEKAVIIEIDEFGMPNIVDLGTFKKPKLGWNSQTQSLFLQSETTFLSSEKLLP
;
A
#
# COMPACT_ATOMS: atom_id res chain seq x y z
N MET A 1 47.41 -18.61 60.19
CA MET A 1 47.54 -17.24 59.65
C MET A 1 47.96 -16.28 60.74
N THR A 2 48.95 -15.43 60.48
CA THR A 2 49.32 -14.35 61.41
C THR A 2 48.34 -13.18 61.29
N LYS A 3 48.20 -12.36 62.35
CA LYS A 3 47.31 -11.17 62.35
C LYS A 3 47.57 -10.26 61.14
N ARG A 4 48.84 -10.09 60.76
CA ARG A 4 49.26 -9.32 59.58
C ARG A 4 48.76 -9.91 58.26
N GLN A 5 48.84 -11.22 58.07
CA GLN A 5 48.34 -11.89 56.85
C GLN A 5 46.82 -11.74 56.71
N ARG A 6 46.07 -11.86 57.82
CA ARG A 6 44.62 -11.69 57.81
C ARG A 6 44.21 -10.25 57.48
N THR A 7 44.89 -9.25 58.03
CA THR A 7 44.64 -7.84 57.72
C THR A 7 44.99 -7.49 56.28
N PHE A 8 46.10 -8.02 55.74
CA PHE A 8 46.47 -7.82 54.33
C PHE A 8 45.44 -8.41 53.37
N LEU A 9 45.02 -9.66 53.58
CA LEU A 9 44.01 -10.30 52.74
C LEU A 9 42.66 -9.57 52.80
N PHE A 10 42.26 -9.09 53.98
CA PHE A 10 41.04 -8.30 54.14
C PHE A 10 41.11 -6.97 53.37
N LEU A 11 42.21 -6.22 53.50
CA LEU A 11 42.41 -4.98 52.74
C LEU A 11 42.45 -5.23 51.23
N ALA A 12 43.17 -6.26 50.77
CA ALA A 12 43.24 -6.62 49.36
C ALA A 12 41.87 -6.99 48.80
N ALA A 13 41.09 -7.82 49.52
CA ALA A 13 39.73 -8.19 49.13
C ALA A 13 38.79 -6.98 49.14
N THR A 14 38.93 -6.05 50.09
CA THR A 14 38.12 -4.84 50.16
C THR A 14 38.39 -3.91 48.97
N VAL A 15 39.66 -3.67 48.64
CA VAL A 15 40.05 -2.88 47.47
C VAL A 15 39.59 -3.55 46.19
N LEU A 16 39.78 -4.88 46.06
CA LEU A 16 39.29 -5.64 44.91
C LEU A 16 37.77 -5.51 44.76
N PHE A 17 37.01 -5.64 45.84
CA PHE A 17 35.56 -5.48 45.83
C PHE A 17 35.14 -4.07 45.42
N LEU A 18 35.79 -3.03 45.95
CA LEU A 18 35.52 -1.64 45.63
C LEU A 18 35.84 -1.28 44.16
N LEU A 19 36.74 -2.01 43.50
CA LEU A 19 37.05 -1.83 42.07
C LEU A 19 36.18 -2.71 41.18
N ALA A 20 36.01 -3.98 41.54
CA ALA A 20 35.26 -4.95 40.75
C ALA A 20 33.76 -4.63 40.74
N THR A 21 33.19 -4.19 41.86
CA THR A 21 31.74 -3.94 41.95
C THR A 21 31.29 -2.82 41.01
N PRO A 22 31.90 -1.61 41.01
CA PRO A 22 31.57 -0.60 40.01
C PRO A 22 31.84 -1.08 38.58
N ALA A 23 32.95 -1.79 38.33
CA ALA A 23 33.27 -2.29 36.99
C ALA A 23 32.18 -3.27 36.47
N VAL A 24 31.71 -4.19 37.31
CA VAL A 24 30.62 -5.12 36.97
C VAL A 24 29.30 -4.38 36.80
N ILE A 25 28.99 -3.39 37.65
CA ILE A 25 27.78 -2.55 37.51
C ILE A 25 27.81 -1.81 36.17
N LEU A 26 28.89 -1.11 35.84
CA LEU A 26 29.03 -0.38 34.58
C LEU A 26 28.94 -1.33 33.38
N TYR A 27 29.57 -2.50 33.46
CA TYR A 27 29.45 -3.53 32.41
C TYR A 27 28.01 -4.02 32.24
N SER A 28 27.30 -4.28 33.35
CA SER A 28 25.90 -4.73 33.33
C SER A 28 24.94 -3.66 32.79
N GLN A 29 25.29 -2.37 32.92
CA GLN A 29 24.57 -1.23 32.34
C GLN A 29 24.88 -1.03 30.84
N GLY A 30 25.62 -1.95 30.22
CA GLY A 30 25.98 -1.91 28.80
C GLY A 30 27.07 -0.88 28.48
N LEU A 31 27.84 -0.43 29.48
CA LEU A 31 28.92 0.52 29.28
C LEU A 31 30.17 -0.21 28.76
N ARG A 32 30.70 0.23 27.62
CA ARG A 32 31.93 -0.31 27.02
C ARG A 32 32.89 0.81 26.66
N ILE A 33 34.18 0.46 26.68
CA ILE A 33 35.24 1.34 26.19
C ILE A 33 35.27 1.21 24.66
N ASP A 34 34.99 2.30 23.97
CA ASP A 34 35.29 2.44 22.56
C ASP A 34 36.77 2.80 22.43
N TRP A 35 37.59 1.80 22.12
CA TRP A 35 39.04 1.98 21.97
C TRP A 35 39.42 2.90 20.81
N LYS A 36 38.59 3.00 19.78
CA LYS A 36 38.84 3.85 18.61
C LYS A 36 38.71 5.32 19.00
N ASN A 37 37.65 5.67 19.72
CA ASN A 37 37.40 7.04 20.15
C ASN A 37 37.92 7.35 21.57
N ARG A 38 38.46 6.35 22.28
CA ARG A 38 38.89 6.42 23.69
C ARG A 38 37.81 6.98 24.62
N THR A 39 36.55 6.65 24.34
CA THR A 39 35.40 7.10 25.12
C THR A 39 34.71 5.94 25.80
N LEU A 40 34.06 6.23 26.92
CA LEU A 40 33.18 5.32 27.60
C LEU A 40 31.76 5.55 27.09
N THR A 41 31.14 4.54 26.48
CA THR A 41 29.83 4.68 25.84
C THR A 41 28.91 3.51 26.17
N HIS A 42 27.61 3.79 26.20
CA HIS A 42 26.61 2.73 26.22
C HIS A 42 26.54 2.06 24.85
N THR A 43 26.48 0.74 24.84
CA THR A 43 26.17 -0.05 23.65
C THR A 43 24.70 0.08 23.27
N GLY A 44 24.38 -0.17 22.01
CA GLY A 44 23.03 -0.41 21.55
C GLY A 44 22.84 -1.86 21.11
N GLY A 45 21.79 -2.08 20.33
CA GLY A 45 21.53 -3.35 19.67
C GLY A 45 20.76 -3.21 18.37
N ILE A 46 20.66 -4.32 17.66
CA ILE A 46 19.83 -4.46 16.45
C ILE A 46 18.90 -5.63 16.70
N PHE A 47 17.59 -5.41 16.52
CA PHE A 47 16.59 -6.46 16.53
C PHE A 47 16.12 -6.71 15.09
N LEU A 48 16.26 -7.95 14.64
CA LEU A 48 15.83 -8.39 13.31
C LEU A 48 14.73 -9.43 13.46
N LYS A 49 13.68 -9.33 12.65
CA LYS A 49 12.76 -10.43 12.40
C LYS A 49 12.75 -10.72 10.90
N ALA A 50 13.17 -11.93 10.54
CA ALA A 50 13.39 -12.32 9.15
C ALA A 50 12.73 -13.64 8.82
N VAL A 51 11.90 -13.62 7.77
CA VAL A 51 11.13 -14.77 7.32
C VAL A 51 11.69 -15.21 5.97
N PRO A 52 12.01 -16.51 5.78
CA PRO A 52 11.73 -17.65 6.67
C PRO A 52 12.77 -17.88 7.79
N SER A 53 12.36 -18.65 8.81
CA SER A 53 13.14 -18.98 10.01
C SER A 53 14.54 -19.54 9.74
N ARG A 54 15.44 -19.42 10.72
CA ARG A 54 16.83 -19.90 10.68
C ARG A 54 17.69 -19.24 9.59
N ALA A 55 17.41 -17.98 9.26
CA ALA A 55 18.26 -17.16 8.39
C ALA A 55 19.56 -16.80 9.10
N THR A 56 20.66 -16.76 8.34
CA THR A 56 21.99 -16.38 8.82
C THR A 56 22.13 -14.87 8.80
N ILE A 57 22.68 -14.29 9.87
CA ILE A 57 22.90 -12.86 10.02
C ILE A 57 24.40 -12.58 10.14
N SER A 58 24.87 -11.70 9.27
CA SER A 58 26.24 -11.22 9.24
C SER A 58 26.26 -9.70 9.44
N LEU A 59 27.22 -9.22 10.25
CA LEU A 59 27.50 -7.80 10.45
C LEU A 59 28.90 -7.48 9.92
N ASP A 60 29.00 -6.46 9.06
CA ASP A 60 30.26 -6.00 8.45
C ASP A 60 31.08 -7.16 7.82
N GLY A 61 30.36 -8.10 7.18
CA GLY A 61 30.93 -9.29 6.55
C GLY A 61 31.27 -10.45 7.48
N SER A 62 31.06 -10.31 8.79
CA SER A 62 31.33 -11.37 9.78
C SER A 62 30.03 -12.03 10.25
N PHE A 63 29.97 -13.36 10.23
CA PHE A 63 28.86 -14.12 10.80
C PHE A 63 28.69 -13.80 12.29
N VAL A 64 27.45 -13.52 12.71
CA VAL A 64 27.14 -13.23 14.12
C VAL A 64 26.24 -14.30 14.72
N LYS A 65 25.07 -14.55 14.11
CA LYS A 65 24.06 -15.49 14.63
C LYS A 65 23.09 -15.90 13.54
N ARG A 66 22.19 -16.82 13.84
CA ARG A 66 20.98 -17.12 13.05
C ARG A 66 19.72 -16.61 13.74
N THR A 67 18.67 -16.33 12.98
CA THR A 67 17.33 -16.12 13.54
C THR A 67 16.87 -17.38 14.25
N ASP A 68 16.14 -17.18 15.34
CA ASP A 68 15.62 -18.26 16.14
C ASP A 68 14.54 -19.06 15.36
N PHE A 69 14.31 -20.30 15.79
CA PHE A 69 13.40 -21.22 15.11
C PHE A 69 11.91 -20.92 15.36
N PHE A 70 11.56 -20.30 16.49
CA PHE A 70 10.18 -20.18 16.95
C PHE A 70 9.53 -18.82 16.63
N PHE A 71 10.32 -17.76 16.58
CA PHE A 71 9.88 -16.37 16.45
C PHE A 71 10.54 -15.65 15.27
N ASP A 72 11.38 -16.35 14.50
CA ASP A 72 12.06 -15.84 13.30
C ASP A 72 12.93 -14.62 13.57
N SER A 73 13.43 -14.47 14.81
CA SER A 73 14.02 -13.22 15.28
C SER A 73 15.46 -13.39 15.78
N ALA A 74 16.19 -12.29 15.84
CA ALA A 74 17.48 -12.22 16.49
C ALA A 74 17.69 -10.84 17.09
N LEU A 75 18.10 -10.82 18.37
CA LEU A 75 18.59 -9.62 19.03
C LEU A 75 20.12 -9.67 19.09
N LEU A 76 20.76 -8.74 18.40
CA LEU A 76 22.20 -8.50 18.45
C LEU A 76 22.45 -7.40 19.48
N THR A 77 23.06 -7.75 20.61
CA THR A 77 23.35 -6.81 21.70
C THR A 77 24.82 -6.43 21.73
N ASN A 78 25.18 -5.50 22.62
CA ASN A 78 26.56 -5.12 22.89
C ASN A 78 27.30 -4.49 21.69
N LEU A 79 26.55 -3.84 20.79
CA LEU A 79 27.11 -3.16 19.63
C LEU A 79 27.52 -1.73 20.01
N LEU A 80 28.72 -1.31 19.61
CA LEU A 80 29.12 0.09 19.77
C LEU A 80 28.28 0.99 18.85
N PRO A 81 27.97 2.24 19.24
CA PRO A 81 27.25 3.16 18.37
C PRO A 81 27.97 3.38 17.03
N GLY A 82 27.23 3.30 15.92
CA GLY A 82 27.78 3.35 14.57
C GLY A 82 26.81 2.78 13.55
N ASN A 83 27.20 2.80 12.28
CA ASN A 83 26.44 2.15 11.20
C ASN A 83 27.05 0.78 10.92
N TYR A 84 26.20 -0.24 10.78
CA TYR A 84 26.62 -1.62 10.51
C TYR A 84 25.99 -2.11 9.22
N ASP A 85 26.78 -2.77 8.38
CA ASP A 85 26.28 -3.44 7.19
C ASP A 85 25.74 -4.82 7.59
N VAL A 86 24.42 -4.94 7.54
CA VAL A 86 23.67 -6.12 7.93
C VAL A 86 23.31 -6.91 6.68
N VAL A 87 23.68 -8.18 6.67
CA VAL A 87 23.26 -9.14 5.63
C VAL A 87 22.48 -10.26 6.29
N VAL A 88 21.27 -10.50 5.82
CA VAL A 88 20.43 -11.63 6.22
C VAL A 88 20.29 -12.55 5.03
N GLU A 89 20.72 -13.80 5.17
CA GLU A 89 20.83 -14.75 4.06
C GLU A 89 20.35 -16.15 4.44
N LYS A 90 19.82 -16.86 3.45
CA LYS A 90 19.43 -18.26 3.59
C LYS A 90 19.56 -18.94 2.23
N GLU A 91 19.98 -20.20 2.24
CA GLU A 91 20.14 -21.00 1.03
C GLU A 91 18.82 -21.08 0.23
N GLY A 92 18.89 -20.82 -1.08
CA GLY A 92 17.72 -20.79 -1.98
C GLY A 92 16.96 -19.45 -1.99
N TYR A 93 17.40 -18.46 -1.20
CA TYR A 93 16.75 -17.15 -1.11
C TYR A 93 17.68 -16.01 -1.49
N ILE A 94 17.10 -14.92 -1.97
CA ILE A 94 17.80 -13.67 -2.26
C ILE A 94 18.20 -13.02 -0.92
N PRO A 95 19.49 -12.67 -0.73
CA PRO A 95 19.95 -12.08 0.52
C PRO A 95 19.40 -10.66 0.68
N TRP A 96 18.95 -10.35 1.88
CA TRP A 96 18.56 -9.00 2.29
C TRP A 96 19.76 -8.25 2.84
N LYS A 97 19.97 -7.02 2.38
CA LYS A 97 21.14 -6.20 2.77
C LYS A 97 20.71 -4.81 3.19
N LYS A 98 21.26 -4.32 4.30
CA LYS A 98 20.92 -2.98 4.80
C LYS A 98 22.02 -2.41 5.68
N THR A 99 22.21 -1.10 5.64
CA THR A 99 23.06 -0.41 6.61
C THR A 99 22.17 0.13 7.73
N LEU A 100 22.30 -0.43 8.93
CA LEU A 100 21.48 -0.05 10.08
C LEU A 100 22.27 0.78 11.10
N PRO A 101 21.73 1.92 11.58
CA PRO A 101 22.37 2.70 12.62
C PRO A 101 22.18 2.01 13.98
N VAL A 102 23.19 2.06 14.84
CA VAL A 102 23.11 1.69 16.26
C VAL A 102 23.36 2.95 17.09
N GLN A 103 22.40 3.26 17.96
CA GLN A 103 22.47 4.41 18.86
C GLN A 103 22.74 3.97 20.31
N LYS A 104 23.28 4.89 21.12
CA LYS A 104 23.60 4.63 22.53
C LYS A 104 22.35 4.22 23.29
N ALA A 105 22.40 3.08 24.00
CA ALA A 105 21.32 2.58 24.84
C ALA A 105 19.97 2.38 24.10
N GLN A 106 19.99 2.23 22.77
CA GLN A 106 18.79 2.02 21.95
C GLN A 106 18.95 0.75 21.10
N VAL A 107 17.80 0.17 20.74
CA VAL A 107 17.70 -0.95 19.81
C VAL A 107 17.09 -0.43 18.52
N THR A 108 17.80 -0.60 17.41
CA THR A 108 17.25 -0.38 16.08
C THR A 108 16.51 -1.63 15.66
N GLU A 109 15.25 -1.49 15.28
CA GLU A 109 14.39 -2.62 14.97
C GLU A 109 14.08 -2.66 13.47
N GLU A 110 14.30 -3.82 12.84
CA GLU A 110 13.76 -4.13 11.53
C GLU A 110 12.97 -5.44 11.62
N LYS A 111 11.64 -5.31 11.60
CA LYS A 111 10.68 -6.39 11.92
C LYS A 111 10.10 -7.07 10.68
N HIS A 112 10.39 -6.55 9.49
CA HIS A 112 9.76 -6.97 8.25
C HIS A 112 10.80 -7.39 7.21
N VAL A 113 11.83 -8.14 7.61
CA VAL A 113 12.78 -8.72 6.65
C VAL A 113 12.12 -9.94 5.98
N ILE A 114 11.97 -9.89 4.65
CA ILE A 114 11.46 -10.99 3.85
C ILE A 114 12.55 -11.42 2.88
N LEU A 115 12.95 -12.69 2.97
CA LEU A 115 13.83 -13.30 1.98
C LEU A 115 12.93 -13.96 0.92
N PHE A 116 12.98 -13.47 -0.31
CA PHE A 116 12.25 -14.04 -1.44
C PHE A 116 13.03 -15.20 -2.06
N SER A 117 12.32 -16.21 -2.57
CA SER A 117 12.94 -17.31 -3.32
C SER A 117 13.78 -16.75 -4.48
N GLN A 118 14.93 -17.36 -4.75
CA GLN A 118 15.75 -16.96 -5.88
C GLN A 118 15.12 -17.36 -7.23
N ASP A 119 14.34 -18.43 -7.25
CA ASP A 119 13.74 -19.01 -8.46
C ASP A 119 12.21 -18.90 -8.42
N ILE A 120 11.69 -17.68 -8.50
CA ILE A 120 10.24 -17.43 -8.50
C ILE A 120 9.63 -17.92 -9.81
N SER A 121 8.77 -18.94 -9.73
CA SER A 121 8.11 -19.53 -10.88
C SER A 121 6.75 -18.88 -11.16
N PHE A 122 6.37 -18.82 -12.45
CA PHE A 122 5.07 -18.35 -12.92
C PHE A 122 4.38 -19.42 -13.76
N GLN A 123 3.10 -19.66 -13.49
CA GLN A 123 2.23 -20.54 -14.26
C GLN A 123 1.22 -19.74 -15.06
N THR A 124 0.94 -20.18 -16.30
CA THR A 124 -0.14 -19.61 -17.10
C THR A 124 -1.49 -20.14 -16.63
N LEU A 125 -2.38 -19.23 -16.23
CA LEU A 125 -3.75 -19.58 -15.84
C LEU A 125 -4.72 -19.40 -17.00
N PHE A 126 -4.62 -18.28 -17.71
CA PHE A 126 -5.52 -17.96 -18.81
C PHE A 126 -4.76 -17.37 -19.99
N SER A 127 -5.32 -17.57 -21.18
CA SER A 127 -4.89 -16.92 -22.42
C SER A 127 -6.01 -16.04 -22.96
N ASN A 128 -5.71 -15.18 -23.94
CA ASN A 128 -6.66 -14.26 -24.56
C ASN A 128 -7.33 -13.26 -23.59
N VAL A 129 -6.65 -12.94 -22.48
CA VAL A 129 -7.12 -11.93 -21.53
C VAL A 129 -6.82 -10.54 -22.09
N LEU A 130 -7.86 -9.73 -22.31
CA LEU A 130 -7.74 -8.34 -22.72
C LEU A 130 -7.47 -7.45 -21.51
N ASN A 131 -8.22 -7.66 -20.43
CA ASN A 131 -8.06 -6.93 -19.18
C ASN A 131 -8.56 -7.76 -17.98
N PHE A 132 -8.13 -7.40 -16.77
CA PHE A 132 -8.55 -8.04 -15.54
C PHE A 132 -8.70 -7.02 -14.40
N TRP A 133 -9.62 -7.31 -13.48
CA TRP A 133 -9.89 -6.50 -12.30
C TRP A 133 -10.07 -7.41 -11.08
N PRO A 134 -9.12 -7.43 -10.13
CA PRO A 134 -9.27 -8.16 -8.88
C PRO A 134 -10.29 -7.48 -7.96
N SER A 135 -11.06 -8.26 -7.22
CA SER A 135 -11.91 -7.75 -6.15
C SER A 135 -11.08 -7.21 -4.97
N PRO A 136 -11.56 -6.19 -4.24
CA PRO A 136 -10.85 -5.63 -3.08
C PRO A 136 -10.45 -6.66 -2.02
N ASP A 137 -11.29 -7.69 -1.79
CA ASP A 137 -11.03 -8.77 -0.84
C ASP A 137 -10.18 -9.93 -1.40
N GLY A 138 -9.85 -9.89 -2.70
CA GLY A 138 -9.13 -10.94 -3.42
C GLY A 138 -9.91 -12.25 -3.63
N SER A 139 -11.20 -12.29 -3.33
CA SER A 139 -12.02 -13.51 -3.51
C SER A 139 -12.43 -13.78 -4.95
N LEU A 140 -12.41 -12.75 -5.81
CA LEU A 140 -12.83 -12.86 -7.21
C LEU A 140 -11.92 -12.04 -8.13
N PHE A 141 -11.81 -12.48 -9.37
CA PHE A 141 -11.29 -11.69 -10.48
C PHE A 141 -12.37 -11.58 -11.54
N VAL A 142 -12.52 -10.41 -12.12
CA VAL A 142 -13.31 -10.24 -13.35
C VAL A 142 -12.35 -10.09 -14.51
N PHE A 143 -12.56 -10.88 -15.56
CA PHE A 143 -11.77 -10.84 -16.78
C PHE A 143 -12.63 -10.42 -17.96
N GLN A 144 -12.03 -9.62 -18.84
CA GLN A 144 -12.50 -9.46 -20.21
C GLN A 144 -11.62 -10.34 -21.10
N LYS A 145 -12.18 -11.41 -21.65
CA LYS A 145 -11.45 -12.39 -22.48
C LYS A 145 -11.93 -12.33 -23.92
N LYS A 146 -11.02 -12.31 -24.88
CA LYS A 146 -11.35 -12.44 -26.30
C LYS A 146 -11.82 -13.86 -26.57
N LEU A 147 -13.03 -13.99 -27.12
CA LEU A 147 -13.63 -15.28 -27.44
C LEU A 147 -13.30 -15.69 -28.89
N ASP A 148 -13.50 -14.76 -29.83
CA ASP A 148 -13.17 -14.95 -31.25
C ASP A 148 -12.71 -13.64 -31.92
N SER A 149 -12.74 -13.58 -33.26
CA SER A 149 -12.32 -12.40 -34.02
C SER A 149 -13.28 -11.20 -33.94
N ARG A 150 -14.48 -11.38 -33.39
CA ARG A 150 -15.60 -10.42 -33.35
C ARG A 150 -16.21 -10.24 -31.96
N THR A 151 -16.00 -11.17 -31.03
CA THR A 151 -16.65 -11.18 -29.71
C THR A 151 -15.65 -11.31 -28.56
N TRP A 152 -16.10 -10.87 -27.39
CA TRP A 152 -15.42 -11.06 -26.11
C TRP A 152 -16.44 -11.49 -25.05
N GLN A 153 -15.94 -12.11 -23.99
CA GLN A 153 -16.73 -12.53 -22.83
C GLN A 153 -16.20 -11.89 -21.54
N LEU A 154 -17.13 -11.50 -20.67
CA LEU A 154 -16.86 -11.14 -19.29
C LEU A 154 -17.00 -12.39 -18.43
N THR A 155 -15.99 -12.68 -17.62
CA THR A 155 -16.04 -13.81 -16.70
C THR A 155 -15.66 -13.40 -15.29
N SER A 156 -16.24 -14.05 -14.29
CA SER A 156 -15.75 -14.03 -12.91
C SER A 156 -15.03 -15.33 -12.60
N TRP A 157 -13.94 -15.24 -11.84
CA TRP A 157 -13.15 -16.40 -11.44
C TRP A 157 -12.80 -16.31 -9.96
N ASN A 158 -12.98 -17.42 -9.25
CA ASN A 158 -12.55 -17.55 -7.86
C ASN A 158 -11.21 -18.29 -7.79
N PRO A 159 -10.14 -17.65 -7.27
CA PRO A 159 -8.82 -18.26 -7.18
C PRO A 159 -8.72 -19.42 -6.19
N GLN A 160 -9.63 -19.51 -5.21
CA GLN A 160 -9.57 -20.54 -4.16
C GLN A 160 -10.06 -21.91 -4.64
N ASP A 161 -11.17 -21.95 -5.40
CA ASP A 161 -11.76 -23.18 -5.91
C ASP A 161 -11.53 -23.37 -7.44
N GLY A 162 -10.98 -22.37 -8.11
CA GLY A 162 -10.70 -22.37 -9.54
C GLY A 162 -11.94 -22.20 -10.43
N ARG A 163 -13.12 -21.95 -9.85
CA ARG A 163 -14.38 -21.87 -10.60
C ARG A 163 -14.43 -20.58 -11.41
N GLU A 164 -14.70 -20.72 -12.71
CA GLU A 164 -14.97 -19.61 -13.63
C GLU A 164 -16.44 -19.60 -14.05
N ILE A 165 -17.05 -18.42 -14.10
CA ILE A 165 -18.44 -18.20 -14.50
C ILE A 165 -18.47 -17.14 -15.59
N VAL A 166 -19.16 -17.42 -16.70
CA VAL A 166 -19.42 -16.42 -17.74
C VAL A 166 -20.56 -15.51 -17.27
N LEU A 167 -20.28 -14.21 -17.22
CA LEU A 167 -21.25 -13.18 -16.84
C LEU A 167 -21.97 -12.63 -18.06
N TRP A 168 -21.21 -12.33 -19.12
CA TRP A 168 -21.75 -11.65 -20.29
C TRP A 168 -20.90 -11.91 -21.54
N GLU A 169 -21.51 -11.87 -22.71
CA GLU A 169 -20.83 -11.90 -24.00
C GLU A 169 -21.27 -10.70 -24.82
N ALA A 170 -20.32 -10.04 -25.48
CA ALA A 170 -20.61 -8.88 -26.31
C ALA A 170 -19.68 -8.77 -27.53
N PRO A 171 -20.11 -8.04 -28.58
CA PRO A 171 -19.25 -7.74 -29.71
C PRO A 171 -18.03 -6.89 -29.30
N LEU A 172 -16.92 -7.03 -30.02
CA LEU A 172 -15.70 -6.22 -29.84
C LEU A 172 -15.93 -4.72 -30.04
N SER A 173 -17.03 -4.30 -30.66
CA SER A 173 -17.41 -2.88 -30.75
C SER A 173 -17.91 -2.30 -29.42
N ASN A 174 -18.29 -3.13 -28.46
CA ASN A 174 -18.77 -2.71 -27.15
C ASN A 174 -17.74 -3.11 -26.08
N GLN A 175 -16.70 -2.29 -25.90
CA GLN A 175 -15.61 -2.59 -24.97
C GLN A 175 -15.96 -2.11 -23.55
N VAL A 176 -15.56 -2.90 -22.56
CA VAL A 176 -15.51 -2.45 -21.16
C VAL A 176 -14.26 -1.60 -21.01
N GLU A 177 -14.43 -0.31 -20.71
CA GLU A 177 -13.30 0.58 -20.46
C GLU A 177 -12.71 0.31 -19.08
N ASP A 178 -13.58 0.18 -18.08
CA ASP A 178 -13.18 -0.03 -16.69
C ASP A 178 -14.26 -0.73 -15.87
N ILE A 179 -13.84 -1.29 -14.73
CA ILE A 179 -14.70 -1.90 -13.73
C ILE A 179 -14.37 -1.31 -12.36
N ILE A 180 -15.40 -0.79 -11.72
CA ILE A 180 -15.33 -0.28 -10.36
C ILE A 180 -15.95 -1.32 -9.45
N TRP A 181 -15.18 -1.81 -8.48
CA TRP A 181 -15.68 -2.75 -7.49
C TRP A 181 -16.39 -2.03 -6.34
N SER A 182 -17.43 -2.65 -5.80
CA SER A 182 -17.96 -2.25 -4.50
C SER A 182 -16.94 -2.60 -3.40
N PRO A 183 -16.81 -1.77 -2.34
CA PRO A 183 -15.80 -2.00 -1.30
C PRO A 183 -15.94 -3.33 -0.55
N ASP A 184 -17.16 -3.89 -0.48
CA ASP A 184 -17.45 -5.21 0.08
C ASP A 184 -17.21 -6.37 -0.91
N SER A 185 -16.72 -6.09 -2.12
CA SER A 185 -16.43 -7.08 -3.17
C SER A 185 -17.64 -7.88 -3.66
N ASN A 186 -18.86 -7.40 -3.39
CA ASN A 186 -20.09 -8.09 -3.78
C ASN A 186 -20.60 -7.69 -5.16
N ALA A 187 -20.31 -6.46 -5.61
CA ALA A 187 -20.84 -5.89 -6.83
C ALA A 187 -19.77 -5.19 -7.66
N ILE A 188 -20.07 -5.01 -8.95
CA ILE A 188 -19.25 -4.29 -9.91
C ILE A 188 -20.10 -3.27 -10.67
N ALA A 189 -19.50 -2.15 -11.05
CA ALA A 189 -20.04 -1.20 -12.00
C ALA A 189 -19.14 -1.20 -13.24
N LEU A 190 -19.68 -1.68 -14.35
CA LEU A 190 -19.00 -1.71 -15.64
C LEU A 190 -19.21 -0.38 -16.34
N ARG A 191 -18.11 0.24 -16.74
CA ARG A 191 -18.11 1.43 -17.59
C ARG A 191 -17.91 1.00 -19.05
N LEU A 192 -18.93 1.22 -19.88
CA LEU A 192 -18.91 0.84 -21.29
C LEU A 192 -18.55 2.03 -22.19
N ALA A 193 -17.66 1.80 -23.15
CA ALA A 193 -17.39 2.72 -24.24
C ALA A 193 -18.60 2.75 -25.20
N ALA A 194 -19.40 3.82 -25.15
CA ALA A 194 -20.43 4.06 -26.17
C ALA A 194 -20.20 5.41 -26.84
N LEU A 195 -20.35 5.42 -28.17
CA LEU A 195 -19.93 6.51 -29.08
C LEU A 195 -20.42 7.92 -28.71
N GLU A 196 -21.49 8.05 -27.93
CA GLU A 196 -22.08 9.36 -27.57
C GLU A 196 -22.26 9.61 -26.06
N ARG A 197 -22.34 8.56 -25.23
CA ARG A 197 -22.53 8.67 -23.77
C ARG A 197 -21.93 7.48 -23.04
N GLU A 198 -21.21 7.74 -21.96
CA GLU A 198 -20.80 6.68 -21.02
C GLU A 198 -22.04 5.99 -20.45
N ARG A 199 -22.04 4.65 -20.46
CA ARG A 199 -23.10 3.84 -19.87
C ARG A 199 -22.53 2.99 -18.75
N TYR A 200 -23.25 2.96 -17.64
CA TYR A 200 -22.88 2.18 -16.46
C TYR A 200 -23.89 1.04 -16.25
N LEU A 201 -23.36 -0.18 -16.14
CA LEU A 201 -24.11 -1.38 -15.79
C LEU A 201 -23.62 -1.90 -14.44
N LEU A 202 -24.53 -2.16 -13.50
CA LEU A 202 -24.21 -2.69 -12.18
C LEU A 202 -24.58 -4.15 -12.08
N TRP A 203 -23.66 -4.95 -11.58
CA TRP A 203 -23.83 -6.38 -11.40
C TRP A 203 -23.54 -6.75 -9.95
N ASN A 204 -24.46 -7.46 -9.30
CA ASN A 204 -24.23 -8.11 -8.02
C ASN A 204 -23.73 -9.54 -8.27
N LEU A 205 -22.47 -9.81 -7.93
CA LEU A 205 -21.77 -11.06 -8.23
C LEU A 205 -21.89 -12.11 -7.12
N LYS A 206 -22.24 -11.70 -5.89
CA LYS A 206 -22.36 -12.61 -4.73
C LYS A 206 -23.80 -12.72 -4.19
N GLY A 207 -24.76 -12.05 -4.80
CA GLY A 207 -26.18 -12.14 -4.46
C GLY A 207 -26.82 -13.48 -4.85
N GLN A 208 -27.99 -13.75 -4.28
CA GLN A 208 -28.83 -14.88 -4.66
C GLN A 208 -29.52 -14.59 -6.00
N THR A 209 -29.95 -15.63 -6.73
CA THR A 209 -30.58 -15.48 -8.05
C THR A 209 -31.87 -14.65 -8.04
N GLN A 210 -32.50 -14.48 -6.87
CA GLN A 210 -33.70 -13.65 -6.67
C GLN A 210 -33.36 -12.17 -6.40
N ASP A 211 -32.10 -11.87 -6.06
CA ASP A 211 -31.68 -10.52 -5.75
C ASP A 211 -31.61 -9.67 -7.03
N ALA A 212 -31.87 -8.38 -6.87
CA ALA A 212 -31.74 -7.44 -7.97
C ALA A 212 -30.30 -7.39 -8.51
N CYS A 213 -30.20 -7.15 -9.81
CA CYS A 213 -28.92 -6.96 -10.49
C CYS A 213 -27.99 -8.21 -10.51
N VAL A 214 -28.50 -9.43 -10.22
CA VAL A 214 -27.71 -10.68 -10.23
C VAL A 214 -27.78 -11.41 -11.58
N LEU A 215 -28.97 -11.72 -12.08
CA LEU A 215 -29.13 -12.41 -13.37
C LEU A 215 -28.95 -11.46 -14.56
N THR A 216 -29.44 -10.23 -14.39
CA THR A 216 -29.32 -9.16 -15.39
C THR A 216 -28.78 -7.91 -14.71
N PRO A 217 -27.78 -7.24 -15.29
CA PRO A 217 -27.23 -6.03 -14.68
C PRO A 217 -28.26 -4.90 -14.66
N CYS A 218 -28.19 -4.06 -13.63
CA CYS A 218 -28.99 -2.86 -13.51
C CYS A 218 -28.34 -1.69 -14.25
N SER A 219 -29.13 -0.94 -15.02
CA SER A 219 -28.66 0.28 -15.68
C SER A 219 -28.81 1.50 -14.77
N LEU A 220 -27.84 2.42 -14.83
CA LEU A 220 -27.91 3.75 -14.22
C LEU A 220 -28.54 4.83 -15.12
N ASP A 221 -29.14 4.48 -16.25
CA ASP A 221 -29.71 5.46 -17.20
C ASP A 221 -30.75 6.40 -16.56
N PHE A 222 -31.45 5.95 -15.52
CA PHE A 222 -32.43 6.75 -14.77
C PHE A 222 -31.82 7.96 -14.06
N LEU A 223 -30.49 7.96 -13.85
CA LEU A 223 -29.77 9.07 -13.22
C LEU A 223 -29.43 10.20 -14.21
N GLY A 224 -29.66 9.99 -15.52
CA GLY A 224 -29.36 10.98 -16.54
C GLY A 224 -27.86 11.33 -16.63
N LEU A 225 -26.99 10.34 -16.44
CA LEU A 225 -25.54 10.55 -16.39
C LEU A 225 -25.02 11.03 -17.76
N SER A 226 -24.24 12.11 -17.76
CA SER A 226 -23.54 12.61 -18.95
C SER A 226 -22.12 13.03 -18.56
N SER A 227 -21.15 12.12 -18.73
CA SER A 227 -19.74 12.31 -18.32
C SER A 227 -19.56 12.43 -16.79
N ASN A 228 -20.15 11.51 -16.05
CA ASN A 228 -20.20 11.56 -14.59
C ASN A 228 -19.25 10.51 -13.99
N GLU A 229 -18.52 10.91 -12.95
CA GLU A 229 -17.78 9.98 -12.12
C GLU A 229 -18.78 9.18 -11.27
N VAL A 230 -18.63 7.86 -11.24
CA VAL A 230 -19.46 6.95 -10.44
C VAL A 230 -18.55 6.18 -9.50
N ALA A 231 -18.96 6.06 -8.23
CA ALA A 231 -18.30 5.21 -7.25
C ALA A 231 -19.35 4.50 -6.39
N PHE A 232 -19.04 3.33 -5.88
CA PHE A 232 -19.87 2.72 -4.86
C PHE A 232 -19.75 3.47 -3.53
N SER A 233 -20.85 3.59 -2.82
CA SER A 233 -20.80 4.03 -1.42
C SER A 233 -20.13 2.94 -0.60
N SER A 234 -19.09 3.31 0.14
CA SER A 234 -18.38 2.40 1.04
C SER A 234 -19.22 1.92 2.23
N GLU A 235 -20.30 2.63 2.57
CA GLU A 235 -21.20 2.26 3.68
C GLU A 235 -22.20 1.18 3.27
N ASN A 236 -22.65 1.22 2.01
CA ASN A 236 -23.67 0.32 1.50
C ASN A 236 -23.52 0.14 -0.02
N SER A 237 -23.20 -1.06 -0.45
CA SER A 237 -22.94 -1.42 -1.86
C SER A 237 -24.18 -1.36 -2.77
N GLN A 238 -25.38 -1.15 -2.23
CA GLN A 238 -26.59 -0.83 -3.02
C GLN A 238 -26.71 0.67 -3.34
N HIS A 239 -25.85 1.51 -2.75
CA HIS A 239 -25.80 2.93 -3.04
C HIS A 239 -24.60 3.25 -3.91
N VAL A 240 -24.83 4.12 -4.90
CA VAL A 240 -23.78 4.74 -5.71
C VAL A 240 -23.70 6.23 -5.40
N LEU A 241 -22.47 6.73 -5.38
CA LEU A 241 -22.14 8.15 -5.40
C LEU A 241 -21.82 8.51 -6.85
N PHE A 242 -22.33 9.65 -7.30
CA PHE A 242 -22.06 10.11 -8.65
C PHE A 242 -22.10 11.62 -8.76
N THR A 243 -21.30 12.17 -9.66
CA THR A 243 -21.37 13.59 -10.00
C THR A 243 -22.51 13.82 -11.00
N VAL A 244 -23.04 15.05 -11.09
CA VAL A 244 -23.95 15.47 -12.16
C VAL A 244 -23.54 16.85 -12.63
N PHE A 245 -23.24 16.99 -13.91
CA PHE A 245 -22.95 18.28 -14.51
C PHE A 245 -24.24 19.06 -14.78
N GLN A 246 -24.32 20.27 -14.26
CA GLN A 246 -25.33 21.27 -14.55
C GLN A 246 -24.62 22.51 -15.08
N VAL A 247 -25.32 23.41 -15.78
CA VAL A 247 -24.68 24.58 -16.44
C VAL A 247 -23.87 25.39 -15.42
N GLY A 248 -22.54 25.28 -15.49
CA GLY A 248 -21.60 25.97 -14.61
C GLY A 248 -21.38 25.37 -13.22
N SER A 249 -21.91 24.17 -12.91
CA SER A 249 -21.66 23.52 -11.62
C SER A 249 -21.73 21.99 -11.67
N VAL A 250 -20.99 21.34 -10.77
CA VAL A 250 -21.04 19.88 -10.58
C VAL A 250 -21.63 19.57 -9.21
N SER A 251 -22.70 18.76 -9.17
CA SER A 251 -23.30 18.31 -7.91
C SER A 251 -22.89 16.89 -7.59
N LEU A 252 -22.56 16.61 -6.32
CA LEU A 252 -22.39 15.26 -5.80
C LEU A 252 -23.73 14.72 -5.33
N LYS A 253 -24.13 13.55 -5.86
CA LYS A 253 -25.39 12.89 -5.52
C LYS A 253 -25.17 11.46 -5.06
N ARG A 254 -26.16 10.94 -4.33
CA ARG A 254 -26.24 9.56 -3.86
C ARG A 254 -27.58 8.97 -4.31
N ALA A 255 -27.56 7.74 -4.83
CA ALA A 255 -28.79 7.03 -5.18
C ALA A 255 -28.69 5.54 -4.83
N ASN A 256 -29.83 4.95 -4.48
CA ASN A 256 -29.98 3.50 -4.42
C ASN A 256 -30.36 2.99 -5.82
N TYR A 257 -29.48 2.21 -6.45
CA TYR A 257 -29.71 1.74 -7.82
C TYR A 257 -30.66 0.54 -7.91
N VAL A 258 -30.90 -0.14 -6.79
CA VAL A 258 -31.85 -1.26 -6.70
C VAL A 258 -33.29 -0.74 -6.66
N THR A 259 -33.58 0.21 -5.76
CA THR A 259 -34.93 0.78 -5.61
C THR A 259 -35.22 1.89 -6.63
N LYS A 260 -34.18 2.43 -7.29
CA LYS A 260 -34.27 3.57 -8.22
C LYS A 260 -34.94 4.79 -7.57
N ALA A 261 -34.73 4.96 -6.26
CA ALA A 261 -35.23 6.10 -5.51
C ALA A 261 -34.67 7.43 -6.07
N ILE A 262 -35.38 8.53 -5.80
CA ILE A 262 -34.95 9.87 -6.20
C ILE A 262 -33.56 10.15 -5.58
N PRO A 263 -32.56 10.55 -6.37
CA PRO A 263 -31.22 10.79 -5.85
C PRO A 263 -31.16 11.92 -4.81
N GLU A 264 -30.49 11.66 -3.69
CA GLU A 264 -30.13 12.65 -2.67
C GLU A 264 -29.00 13.53 -3.21
N THR A 265 -29.09 14.86 -3.00
CA THR A 265 -27.97 15.77 -3.28
C THR A 265 -27.14 15.96 -2.02
N LEU A 266 -25.86 15.56 -2.08
CA LEU A 266 -24.92 15.68 -0.96
C LEU A 266 -24.20 17.03 -0.96
N ALA A 267 -23.78 17.49 -2.14
CA ALA A 267 -23.05 18.73 -2.30
C ALA A 267 -23.27 19.32 -3.70
N LYS A 268 -22.98 20.62 -3.85
CA LYS A 268 -23.00 21.37 -5.10
C LYS A 268 -21.65 22.05 -5.30
N ASP A 269 -21.37 22.45 -6.53
CA ASP A 269 -20.16 23.18 -6.93
C ASP A 269 -18.88 22.43 -6.50
N ILE A 270 -18.86 21.11 -6.71
CA ILE A 270 -17.73 20.26 -6.33
C ILE A 270 -16.69 20.14 -7.45
N LEU A 271 -15.43 20.04 -7.06
CA LEU A 271 -14.29 19.84 -7.97
C LEU A 271 -13.80 18.39 -7.99
N ALA A 272 -13.91 17.69 -6.86
CA ALA A 272 -13.53 16.28 -6.73
C ALA A 272 -14.17 15.68 -5.48
N PHE A 273 -14.32 14.34 -5.46
CA PHE A 273 -14.76 13.62 -4.28
C PHE A 273 -14.03 12.29 -4.12
N SER A 274 -14.09 11.75 -2.90
CA SER A 274 -13.69 10.37 -2.60
C SER A 274 -14.55 9.84 -1.46
N SER A 275 -14.60 8.51 -1.30
CA SER A 275 -15.30 7.90 -0.17
C SER A 275 -14.53 6.70 0.36
N GLU A 276 -14.53 6.53 1.68
CA GLU A 276 -13.94 5.38 2.35
C GLU A 276 -14.71 5.10 3.65
N GLY A 277 -15.00 3.83 3.92
CA GLY A 277 -15.79 3.43 5.09
C GLY A 277 -17.17 4.09 5.10
N ARG A 278 -17.46 4.91 6.12
CA ARG A 278 -18.74 5.64 6.22
C ARG A 278 -18.65 7.09 5.76
N ASN A 279 -17.46 7.57 5.40
CA ASN A 279 -17.23 8.97 5.14
C ASN A 279 -17.12 9.23 3.63
N VAL A 280 -17.63 10.37 3.22
CA VAL A 280 -17.39 10.97 1.91
C VAL A 280 -16.73 12.32 2.11
N TRP A 281 -15.74 12.59 1.27
CA TRP A 281 -15.02 13.86 1.25
C TRP A 281 -15.13 14.49 -0.13
N TRP A 282 -15.21 15.82 -0.18
CA TRP A 282 -15.17 16.55 -1.44
C TRP A 282 -14.49 17.90 -1.27
N LEU A 283 -13.93 18.40 -2.36
CA LEU A 283 -13.44 19.77 -2.51
C LEU A 283 -14.49 20.57 -3.27
N ASP A 284 -14.88 21.73 -2.77
CA ASP A 284 -15.76 22.66 -3.50
C ASP A 284 -14.98 23.75 -4.26
N GLU A 285 -15.67 24.46 -5.15
CA GLU A 285 -15.15 25.59 -5.94
C GLU A 285 -14.72 26.79 -5.09
N LYS A 286 -15.10 26.83 -3.81
CA LYS A 286 -14.66 27.85 -2.85
C LYS A 286 -13.37 27.45 -2.14
N GLY A 287 -12.86 26.24 -2.39
CA GLY A 287 -11.65 25.74 -1.74
C GLY A 287 -11.89 25.16 -0.35
N ILE A 288 -13.11 24.80 0.00
CA ILE A 288 -13.42 24.13 1.25
C ILE A 288 -13.43 22.62 1.00
N LEU A 289 -12.68 21.92 1.85
CA LEU A 289 -12.67 20.46 1.95
C LEU A 289 -13.69 20.06 3.00
N TRP A 290 -14.64 19.23 2.61
CA TRP A 290 -15.74 18.81 3.45
C TRP A 290 -15.67 17.32 3.78
N GLU A 291 -16.23 16.97 4.92
CA GLU A 291 -16.46 15.59 5.36
C GLU A 291 -17.92 15.40 5.74
N LYS A 292 -18.56 14.33 5.24
CA LYS A 292 -19.89 13.88 5.69
C LYS A 292 -19.86 12.39 6.01
N ASN A 293 -20.38 12.03 7.17
CA ASN A 293 -20.66 10.63 7.51
C ASN A 293 -22.02 10.23 6.91
N LEU A 294 -22.00 9.29 5.96
CA LEU A 294 -23.18 8.84 5.22
C LEU A 294 -24.18 8.03 6.04
N ALA A 295 -23.78 7.54 7.22
CA ALA A 295 -24.66 6.81 8.14
C ALA A 295 -25.33 7.73 9.17
N SER A 296 -24.92 8.99 9.25
CA SER A 296 -25.48 9.99 10.16
C SER A 296 -26.36 11.00 9.41
N GLN A 297 -27.28 11.64 10.12
CA GLN A 297 -28.02 12.81 9.62
C GLN A 297 -27.26 14.12 9.84
N ASP A 298 -26.04 14.05 10.39
CA ASP A 298 -25.22 15.22 10.64
C ASP A 298 -24.92 16.00 9.35
N VAL A 299 -24.83 17.31 9.51
CA VAL A 299 -24.41 18.21 8.43
C VAL A 299 -22.92 18.00 8.10
N PRO A 300 -22.51 18.29 6.85
CA PRO A 300 -21.10 18.30 6.47
C PRO A 300 -20.24 19.19 7.37
N VAL A 301 -19.04 18.72 7.70
CA VAL A 301 -18.06 19.46 8.52
C VAL A 301 -16.89 19.88 7.63
N SER A 302 -16.43 21.13 7.74
CA SER A 302 -15.24 21.60 7.04
C SER A 302 -13.96 21.06 7.69
N LEU A 303 -12.99 20.68 6.85
CA LEU A 303 -11.70 20.16 7.27
C LEU A 303 -10.65 21.27 7.41
N ASN A 304 -10.59 22.21 6.46
CA ASN A 304 -9.68 23.34 6.51
C ASN A 304 -10.30 24.56 7.21
N LYS A 305 -9.45 25.33 7.91
CA LYS A 305 -9.85 26.62 8.52
C LYS A 305 -10.02 27.72 7.47
N GLU A 306 -9.02 27.85 6.59
CA GLU A 306 -8.98 28.87 5.55
C GLU A 306 -9.21 28.22 4.18
N PRO A 307 -9.98 28.87 3.27
CA PRO A 307 -10.21 28.34 1.94
C PRO A 307 -8.92 28.11 1.14
N TYR A 308 -8.83 26.96 0.48
CA TYR A 308 -7.77 26.67 -0.46
C TYR A 308 -7.93 27.51 -1.74
N LEU A 309 -6.84 28.05 -2.28
CA LEU A 309 -6.90 28.76 -3.55
C LEU A 309 -6.98 27.75 -4.71
N VAL A 310 -8.21 27.37 -5.07
CA VAL A 310 -8.46 26.50 -6.23
C VAL A 310 -8.13 27.21 -7.53
N ARG A 311 -7.54 26.46 -8.46
CA ARG A 311 -7.19 26.93 -9.80
C ARG A 311 -8.22 26.46 -10.82
N PRO A 312 -8.65 27.32 -11.75
CA PRO A 312 -9.51 26.91 -12.87
C PRO A 312 -8.89 25.78 -13.69
N GLU A 313 -9.74 24.90 -14.25
CA GLU A 313 -9.35 23.81 -15.16
C GLU A 313 -8.38 22.76 -14.59
N THR A 314 -8.05 22.85 -13.30
CA THR A 314 -7.21 21.87 -12.60
C THR A 314 -8.09 20.73 -12.10
N LYS A 315 -7.70 19.48 -12.39
CA LYS A 315 -8.36 18.32 -11.76
C LYS A 315 -7.72 18.03 -10.41
N TYR A 316 -8.54 17.59 -9.47
CA TYR A 316 -8.10 17.24 -8.13
C TYR A 316 -8.36 15.76 -7.88
N THR A 317 -7.39 15.08 -7.30
CA THR A 317 -7.56 13.70 -6.80
C THR A 317 -7.56 13.74 -5.28
N ILE A 318 -8.56 13.11 -4.65
CA ILE A 318 -8.69 13.06 -3.19
C ILE A 318 -8.48 11.63 -2.70
N SER A 319 -7.70 11.47 -1.63
CA SER A 319 -7.52 10.20 -0.92
C SER A 319 -7.63 10.43 0.58
N GLY A 320 -8.80 10.10 1.14
CA GLY A 320 -9.03 10.12 2.58
C GLY A 320 -8.46 8.90 3.30
N ASN A 321 -8.17 9.09 4.59
CA ASN A 321 -8.05 8.04 5.59
C ASN A 321 -8.49 8.60 6.94
N GLY A 322 -9.78 8.48 7.26
CA GLY A 322 -10.32 8.91 8.56
C GLY A 322 -9.94 10.35 8.93
N SER A 323 -8.85 10.52 9.69
CA SER A 323 -8.34 11.80 10.18
C SER A 323 -7.51 12.64 9.19
N ILE A 324 -6.94 12.02 8.13
CA ILE A 324 -6.02 12.69 7.20
C ILE A 324 -6.55 12.59 5.77
N LEU A 325 -6.77 13.73 5.14
CA LEU A 325 -7.12 13.82 3.73
C LEU A 325 -5.89 14.28 2.93
N LEU A 326 -5.56 13.52 1.88
CA LEU A 326 -4.59 13.94 0.89
C LEU A 326 -5.33 14.40 -0.35
N PHE A 327 -4.86 15.49 -0.96
CA PHE A 327 -5.34 15.87 -2.28
C PHE A 327 -4.20 16.34 -3.17
N GLN A 328 -4.33 16.03 -4.46
CA GLN A 328 -3.31 16.29 -5.47
C GLN A 328 -3.89 17.10 -6.61
N GLU A 329 -3.14 18.11 -7.05
CA GLU A 329 -3.41 18.87 -8.28
C GLU A 329 -2.80 18.19 -9.51
N THR A 330 -3.35 18.44 -10.70
CA THR A 330 -2.77 17.95 -11.97
C THR A 330 -1.37 18.47 -12.26
N ASN A 331 -0.92 19.54 -11.61
CA ASN A 331 0.45 20.05 -11.70
C ASN A 331 1.47 19.22 -10.89
N GLY A 332 1.00 18.24 -10.10
CA GLY A 332 1.81 17.35 -9.27
C GLY A 332 2.08 17.84 -7.84
N GLU A 333 1.43 18.90 -7.37
CA GLU A 333 1.48 19.30 -5.96
C GLU A 333 0.57 18.41 -5.10
N LEU A 334 1.11 17.90 -3.98
CA LEU A 334 0.41 17.04 -3.02
C LEU A 334 0.27 17.77 -1.69
N PHE A 335 -0.94 17.78 -1.14
CA PHE A 335 -1.29 18.48 0.09
C PHE A 335 -1.93 17.53 1.11
N GLU A 336 -1.79 17.88 2.38
CA GLU A 336 -2.49 17.27 3.52
C GLU A 336 -3.42 18.30 4.16
N VAL A 337 -4.60 17.84 4.58
CA VAL A 337 -5.43 18.51 5.57
C VAL A 337 -5.89 17.52 6.64
N GLN A 338 -5.91 17.99 7.88
CA GLN A 338 -6.52 17.30 9.02
C GLN A 338 -7.78 18.06 9.45
N ARG A 339 -8.66 17.41 10.23
CA ARG A 339 -9.91 18.03 10.67
C ARG A 339 -9.66 19.33 11.46
N GLN A 340 -10.27 20.42 11.01
CA GLN A 340 -10.04 21.79 11.51
C GLN A 340 -8.56 22.22 11.44
N GLY A 341 -7.81 21.69 10.48
CA GLY A 341 -6.39 21.95 10.29
C GLY A 341 -6.09 23.02 9.26
N GLU A 342 -4.81 23.36 9.14
CA GLU A 342 -4.30 24.11 7.99
C GLU A 342 -3.97 23.14 6.85
N ILE A 343 -4.07 23.64 5.62
CA ILE A 343 -3.62 22.89 4.45
C ILE A 343 -2.11 23.02 4.37
N THR A 344 -1.43 21.88 4.40
CA THR A 344 0.03 21.80 4.35
C THR A 344 0.48 21.13 3.06
N LYS A 345 1.40 21.77 2.34
CA LYS A 345 2.03 21.15 1.17
C LYS A 345 3.01 20.08 1.63
N LEU A 346 2.86 18.87 1.12
CA LEU A 346 3.68 17.71 1.49
C LEU A 346 4.76 17.43 0.46
N SER A 347 4.42 17.51 -0.83
CA SER A 347 5.34 17.18 -1.93
C SER A 347 4.97 17.92 -3.21
N THR A 348 5.88 17.90 -4.18
CA THR A 348 5.76 18.53 -5.50
C THR A 348 6.22 17.55 -6.57
N GLU A 349 5.83 17.77 -7.83
CA GLU A 349 6.22 16.90 -8.96
C GLU A 349 5.73 15.44 -8.82
N VAL A 350 4.69 15.21 -8.03
CA VAL A 350 4.06 13.90 -7.88
C VAL A 350 3.26 13.61 -9.14
N THR A 351 3.58 12.52 -9.83
CA THR A 351 2.82 12.01 -10.98
C THR A 351 1.68 11.11 -10.53
N SER A 352 1.92 10.28 -9.53
CA SER A 352 0.91 9.42 -8.90
C SER A 352 1.37 9.06 -7.49
N PHE A 353 0.42 8.74 -6.61
CA PHE A 353 0.73 8.27 -5.27
C PHE A 353 -0.13 7.06 -4.90
N LEU A 354 0.36 6.27 -3.95
CA LEU A 354 -0.36 5.13 -3.41
C LEU A 354 -0.16 5.06 -1.90
N ARG A 355 -1.25 5.10 -1.15
CA ARG A 355 -1.23 4.96 0.32
C ARG A 355 -1.00 3.50 0.70
N SER A 356 -0.17 3.27 1.72
CA SER A 356 0.09 1.94 2.29
C SER A 356 -1.15 1.33 2.96
N PRO A 357 -1.25 0.00 3.06
CA PRO A 357 -2.40 -0.68 3.68
C PRO A 357 -2.62 -0.30 5.15
N ASP A 358 -1.56 -0.09 5.93
CA ASP A 358 -1.64 0.39 7.33
C ASP A 358 -1.85 1.92 7.44
N LYS A 359 -1.85 2.60 6.29
CA LYS A 359 -2.09 4.02 6.11
C LYS A 359 -1.07 4.92 6.81
N GLN A 360 0.11 4.41 7.16
CA GLN A 360 1.19 5.19 7.80
C GLN A 360 2.14 5.83 6.78
N LYS A 361 2.24 5.25 5.58
CA LYS A 361 3.13 5.69 4.50
C LYS A 361 2.38 5.98 3.21
N VAL A 362 2.95 6.83 2.36
CA VAL A 362 2.49 7.05 0.99
C VAL A 362 3.68 6.91 0.05
N VAL A 363 3.57 6.04 -0.94
CA VAL A 363 4.58 5.97 -2.01
C VAL A 363 4.23 6.99 -3.08
N LEU A 364 5.23 7.74 -3.53
CA LEU A 364 5.12 8.81 -4.52
C LEU A 364 5.95 8.44 -5.75
N VAL A 365 5.36 8.54 -6.93
CA VAL A 365 6.08 8.48 -8.21
C VAL A 365 6.33 9.91 -8.67
N LYS A 366 7.59 10.28 -8.86
CA LYS A 366 8.01 11.63 -9.25
C LYS A 366 8.89 11.53 -10.50
N GLY A 367 8.28 11.58 -11.69
CA GLY A 367 8.98 11.31 -12.94
C GLY A 367 9.53 9.88 -12.99
N ASN A 368 10.85 9.70 -12.83
CA ASN A 368 11.50 8.39 -12.75
C ASN A 368 11.94 7.99 -11.33
N GLN A 369 11.64 8.82 -10.33
CA GLN A 369 11.96 8.56 -8.93
C GLN A 369 10.78 7.89 -8.23
N LEU A 370 11.11 6.96 -7.34
CA LEU A 370 10.18 6.43 -6.34
C LEU A 370 10.58 7.00 -4.98
N ALA A 371 9.65 7.67 -4.32
CA ALA A 371 9.83 8.21 -2.98
C ALA A 371 8.77 7.65 -2.03
N VAL A 372 9.03 7.73 -0.74
CA VAL A 372 8.07 7.42 0.32
C VAL A 372 7.93 8.61 1.25
N LEU A 373 6.69 8.95 1.58
CA LEU A 373 6.33 9.92 2.60
C LEU A 373 5.84 9.19 3.84
N PHE A 374 6.55 9.35 4.95
CA PHE A 374 6.13 8.90 6.27
C PHE A 374 5.22 9.96 6.90
N LEU A 375 3.95 9.63 7.09
CA LEU A 375 2.92 10.60 7.49
C LEU A 375 3.08 11.05 8.95
N ASP A 376 3.53 10.17 9.83
CA ASP A 376 3.80 10.45 11.25
C ASP A 376 4.94 11.46 11.44
N LYS A 377 6.02 11.28 10.68
CA LYS A 377 7.24 12.11 10.72
C LYS A 377 7.17 13.30 9.77
N LYS A 378 6.16 13.38 8.90
CA LYS A 378 6.08 14.32 7.77
C LYS A 378 7.38 14.39 6.96
N LYS A 379 7.99 13.22 6.73
CA LYS A 379 9.30 13.10 6.11
C LYS A 379 9.19 12.37 4.79
N GLU A 380 9.59 13.04 3.71
CA GLU A 380 9.78 12.42 2.40
C GLU A 380 11.21 11.87 2.28
N LEU A 381 11.35 10.67 1.72
CA LEU A 381 12.61 10.03 1.39
C LEU A 381 12.54 9.51 -0.04
N VAL A 382 13.50 9.88 -0.88
CA VAL A 382 13.68 9.25 -2.19
C VAL A 382 14.30 7.86 -1.97
N LEU A 383 13.60 6.82 -2.42
CA LEU A 383 14.04 5.43 -2.29
C LEU A 383 15.01 5.05 -3.41
N GLU A 384 14.65 5.35 -4.65
CA GLU A 384 15.44 4.98 -5.84
C GLU A 384 15.09 5.85 -7.04
N THR A 385 16.07 6.06 -7.93
CA THR A 385 15.89 6.71 -9.24
C THR A 385 16.07 5.70 -10.35
N PHE A 386 14.97 5.35 -11.04
CA PHE A 386 14.99 4.33 -12.07
C PHE A 386 15.32 4.90 -13.46
N ALA A 387 15.74 4.02 -14.37
CA ALA A 387 15.96 4.38 -15.78
C ALA A 387 14.66 4.80 -16.51
N LYS A 388 13.51 4.34 -16.03
CA LYS A 388 12.16 4.64 -16.55
C LYS A 388 11.18 4.81 -15.39
N THR A 389 10.13 5.58 -15.60
CA THR A 389 9.04 5.80 -14.64
C THR A 389 8.45 4.48 -14.13
N PRO A 390 8.45 4.24 -12.81
CA PRO A 390 7.71 3.14 -12.19
C PRO A 390 6.21 3.24 -12.47
N LYS A 391 5.57 2.11 -12.79
CA LYS A 391 4.13 2.00 -13.06
C LYS A 391 3.53 0.77 -12.39
N ASN A 392 2.20 0.65 -12.39
CA ASN A 392 1.46 -0.50 -11.86
C ASN A 392 1.85 -0.84 -10.41
N LEU A 393 1.89 0.18 -9.55
CA LEU A 393 2.26 0.00 -8.15
C LEU A 393 1.18 -0.79 -7.40
N VAL A 394 1.57 -1.87 -6.73
CA VAL A 394 0.65 -2.70 -5.94
C VAL A 394 1.33 -3.10 -4.63
N TRP A 395 0.69 -2.84 -3.50
CA TRP A 395 1.24 -3.25 -2.20
C TRP A 395 1.17 -4.75 -2.00
N LEU A 396 2.32 -5.35 -1.68
CA LEU A 396 2.41 -6.72 -1.15
C LEU A 396 1.97 -6.72 0.32
N ASN A 397 2.51 -5.77 1.08
CA ASN A 397 2.17 -5.43 2.47
C ASN A 397 2.64 -3.99 2.74
N SER A 398 2.60 -3.49 3.98
CA SER A 398 3.02 -2.10 4.29
C SER A 398 4.52 -1.79 4.18
N ASN A 399 5.35 -2.78 3.84
CA ASN A 399 6.81 -2.65 3.74
C ASN A 399 7.37 -3.15 2.40
N TYR A 400 6.54 -3.74 1.53
CA TYR A 400 6.98 -4.19 0.21
C TYR A 400 5.94 -3.82 -0.84
N LEU A 401 6.42 -3.37 -1.99
CA LEU A 401 5.63 -2.88 -3.10
C LEU A 401 6.05 -3.58 -4.38
N PHE A 402 5.09 -4.09 -5.14
CA PHE A 402 5.33 -4.48 -6.52
C PHE A 402 5.30 -3.25 -7.42
N ALA A 403 6.20 -3.21 -8.40
CA ALA A 403 6.21 -2.19 -9.43
C ALA A 403 6.63 -2.77 -10.77
N THR A 404 6.29 -2.05 -11.84
CA THR A 404 6.81 -2.31 -13.18
C THR A 404 7.72 -1.17 -13.61
N ILE A 405 8.89 -1.53 -14.15
CA ILE A 405 9.87 -0.58 -14.70
C ILE A 405 10.07 -0.99 -16.15
N ASN A 406 9.37 -0.30 -17.06
CA ASN A 406 9.23 -0.72 -18.45
C ASN A 406 8.59 -2.12 -18.56
N GLU A 407 9.36 -3.14 -18.97
CA GLU A 407 8.90 -4.53 -19.08
C GLU A 407 9.32 -5.39 -17.88
N LYS A 408 10.09 -4.86 -16.93
CA LYS A 408 10.48 -5.60 -15.74
C LYS A 408 9.43 -5.48 -14.64
N ALA A 409 9.08 -6.59 -14.01
CA ALA A 409 8.33 -6.59 -12.76
C ALA A 409 9.32 -6.75 -11.59
N VAL A 410 9.13 -5.99 -10.51
CA VAL A 410 10.03 -6.01 -9.34
C VAL A 410 9.25 -5.95 -8.04
N ILE A 411 9.87 -6.44 -6.96
CA ILE A 411 9.47 -6.13 -5.57
C ILE A 411 10.45 -5.12 -5.01
N ILE A 412 9.95 -4.08 -4.36
CA ILE A 412 10.75 -3.01 -3.76
C ILE A 412 10.40 -2.93 -2.28
N GLU A 413 11.42 -3.00 -1.43
CA GLU A 413 11.31 -2.75 0.01
C GLU A 413 11.05 -1.26 0.30
N ILE A 414 10.18 -0.97 1.27
CA ILE A 414 9.76 0.37 1.65
C ILE A 414 9.98 0.60 3.15
N ASP A 415 11.14 1.17 3.48
CA ASP A 415 11.57 1.53 4.84
C ASP A 415 12.35 2.84 4.85
N GLU A 416 12.91 3.22 6.01
CA GLU A 416 13.63 4.48 6.20
C GLU A 416 15.16 4.36 6.19
N PHE A 417 15.70 3.16 5.96
CA PHE A 417 17.11 2.83 6.11
C PHE A 417 17.80 2.63 4.76
N GLY A 418 18.53 3.65 4.30
CA GLY A 418 19.41 3.53 3.14
C GLY A 418 18.68 3.14 1.85
N MET A 419 19.35 2.38 0.98
CA MET A 419 18.76 1.93 -0.29
C MET A 419 17.80 0.75 -0.06
N PRO A 420 16.71 0.67 -0.84
CA PRO A 420 15.77 -0.44 -0.74
C PRO A 420 16.37 -1.73 -1.31
N ASN A 421 15.99 -2.88 -0.74
CA ASN A 421 16.18 -4.14 -1.43
C ASN A 421 15.19 -4.23 -2.61
N ILE A 422 15.69 -4.59 -3.79
CA ILE A 422 14.90 -4.74 -5.01
C ILE A 422 15.09 -6.15 -5.56
N VAL A 423 13.98 -6.86 -5.73
CA VAL A 423 13.95 -8.23 -6.29
C VAL A 423 13.40 -8.17 -7.71
N ASP A 424 14.18 -8.68 -8.68
CA ASP A 424 13.74 -8.83 -10.08
C ASP A 424 12.86 -10.08 -10.21
N LEU A 425 11.61 -9.91 -10.67
CA LEU A 425 10.66 -10.99 -10.90
C LEU A 425 10.68 -11.49 -12.35
N GLY A 426 11.45 -10.85 -13.22
CA GLY A 426 11.54 -11.17 -14.64
C GLY A 426 11.00 -10.06 -15.55
N THR A 427 11.10 -10.34 -16.85
CA THR A 427 10.69 -9.44 -17.93
C THR A 427 9.43 -9.97 -18.61
N PHE A 428 8.43 -9.10 -18.73
CA PHE A 428 7.11 -9.39 -19.23
C PHE A 428 6.68 -8.28 -20.19
N LYS A 429 6.08 -8.64 -21.32
CA LYS A 429 5.60 -7.65 -22.29
C LYS A 429 4.35 -6.94 -21.77
N LYS A 430 4.39 -5.61 -21.73
CA LYS A 430 3.31 -4.73 -21.24
C LYS A 430 2.67 -5.23 -19.92
N PRO A 431 3.46 -5.34 -18.84
CA PRO A 431 2.99 -5.98 -17.62
C PRO A 431 1.89 -5.17 -16.94
N LYS A 432 0.86 -5.85 -16.44
CA LYS A 432 -0.05 -5.34 -15.42
C LYS A 432 -0.01 -6.28 -14.22
N LEU A 433 -0.05 -5.72 -13.01
CA LEU A 433 0.15 -6.46 -11.76
C LEU A 433 -1.14 -6.47 -10.93
N GLY A 434 -1.35 -7.54 -10.19
CA GLY A 434 -2.38 -7.64 -9.16
C GLY A 434 -1.91 -8.56 -8.03
N TRP A 435 -2.06 -8.11 -6.78
CA TRP A 435 -1.70 -8.91 -5.62
C TRP A 435 -2.95 -9.52 -4.99
N ASN A 436 -2.85 -10.78 -4.58
CA ASN A 436 -3.92 -11.46 -3.87
C ASN A 436 -3.42 -11.93 -2.50
N SER A 437 -3.91 -11.29 -1.44
CA SER A 437 -3.50 -11.58 -0.07
C SER A 437 -3.97 -12.96 0.42
N GLN A 438 -5.05 -13.52 -0.14
CA GLN A 438 -5.58 -14.82 0.29
C GLN A 438 -4.73 -15.99 -0.22
N THR A 439 -4.35 -15.96 -1.49
CA THR A 439 -3.46 -16.96 -2.12
C THR A 439 -1.98 -16.64 -1.93
N GLN A 440 -1.66 -15.44 -1.42
CA GLN A 440 -0.31 -14.92 -1.27
C GLN A 440 0.52 -15.02 -2.56
N SER A 441 -0.15 -14.80 -3.69
CA SER A 441 0.41 -14.94 -5.04
C SER A 441 0.27 -13.62 -5.80
N LEU A 442 1.31 -13.25 -6.54
CA LEU A 442 1.27 -12.17 -7.53
C LEU A 442 0.64 -12.70 -8.82
N PHE A 443 -0.39 -12.00 -9.29
CA PHE A 443 -0.97 -12.16 -10.61
C PHE A 443 -0.38 -11.12 -11.56
N LEU A 444 -0.09 -11.56 -12.78
CA LEU A 444 0.56 -10.75 -13.78
C LEU A 444 -0.06 -10.99 -15.15
N GLN A 445 -0.43 -9.93 -15.86
CA GLN A 445 -0.78 -10.01 -17.27
C GLN A 445 0.43 -9.63 -18.12
N SER A 446 0.81 -10.49 -19.07
CA SER A 446 1.78 -10.18 -20.11
C SER A 446 1.12 -10.30 -21.48
N GLU A 447 0.94 -9.17 -22.16
CA GLU A 447 0.09 -9.04 -23.34
C GLU A 447 -1.31 -9.64 -23.11
N THR A 448 -1.57 -10.84 -23.64
CA THR A 448 -2.87 -11.53 -23.52
C THR A 448 -2.82 -12.76 -22.62
N THR A 449 -1.67 -13.05 -22.05
CA THR A 449 -1.46 -14.18 -21.15
C THR A 449 -1.57 -13.69 -19.71
N PHE A 450 -2.39 -14.38 -18.91
CA PHE A 450 -2.53 -14.11 -17.49
C PHE A 450 -1.84 -15.21 -16.69
N LEU A 451 -0.89 -14.79 -15.86
CA LEU A 451 0.03 -15.62 -15.10
C LEU A 451 -0.24 -15.48 -13.61
N SER A 452 0.10 -16.51 -12.85
CA SER A 452 0.15 -16.49 -11.40
C SER A 452 1.52 -16.99 -10.96
N SER A 453 2.13 -16.28 -10.02
CA SER A 453 3.33 -16.77 -9.34
C SER A 453 3.00 -17.88 -8.36
N GLU A 454 4.03 -18.61 -7.94
CA GLU A 454 3.98 -19.36 -6.69
C GLU A 454 3.71 -18.45 -5.48
N LYS A 455 3.44 -19.07 -4.32
CA LYS A 455 3.24 -18.38 -3.05
C LYS A 455 4.49 -17.58 -2.68
N LEU A 456 4.40 -16.24 -2.66
CA LEU A 456 5.56 -15.35 -2.43
C LEU A 456 5.84 -15.09 -0.95
N LEU A 457 4.83 -15.26 -0.10
CA LEU A 457 4.98 -15.15 1.36
C LEU A 457 4.88 -16.54 1.99
N PRO A 458 5.76 -16.90 2.94
CA PRO A 458 5.72 -18.18 3.62
C PRO A 458 4.48 -18.38 4.49
#